data_AF-A0A3N5U0H4-F1
#
_entry.id   AF-A0A3N5U0H4-F1
#
_cell.length_a   1.000
_cell.length_b   1.000
_cell.length_c   1.000
_cell.angle_alpha   90.00
_cell.angle_beta   90.00
_cell.angle_gamma   90.00
#
_symmetry.space_group_name_H-M   'P 1'
#
loop_
_entity.id
_entity.type
_entity.pdbx_description
1 polymer ?
#
loop_
_entity_poly.entity_id
_entity_poly.type
_entity_poly.pdbx_seq_one_letter_code
_entity_poly.pdbx_strand_id
1 'polypeptide(L)'
;MPEIKFDRKLCSGCETVDCLMKCQYIKFTSIDDAKAEKLKINAGETSRVLNECLTCYACQEYCPYGNNPFYLLVEMQEKKGILPAPKPIVEEQLRMMRPKGRITARKVSSPVVNMCAFPMLSGNVRGKLFEGASVISGNDLFCNIMWLHFAKNSTIRERVPQMIENIMSFYLKDSGIEEMICFHDECYGTYTSVAEAFGIQVPFKPVHLFDYINRRLDQLSDRIKPVNEKIAYQRPCSNRLSPATDKVLDEIFTKIGAERVPRQYDRENALCCGGVPRAQQRDELADELVEKNISDMVSTGARYCVFNCPFCMATLGQEAAENGLMPVLVSDLVLIALGE
;
A
#
# COMPACT_ATOMS: atom_id res chain seq x y z
N MET A 1 24.68 6.33 -3.20
CA MET A 1 23.22 6.29 -3.49
C MET A 1 22.62 7.62 -3.10
N PRO A 2 21.67 8.16 -3.86
CA PRO A 2 21.02 9.43 -3.53
C PRO A 2 20.40 9.38 -2.12
N GLU A 3 20.52 10.48 -1.40
CA GLU A 3 19.81 10.70 -0.14
C GLU A 3 18.33 10.93 -0.41
N ILE A 4 17.50 10.72 0.61
CA ILE A 4 16.06 10.97 0.54
C ILE A 4 15.83 12.46 0.27
N LYS A 5 14.95 12.79 -0.67
CA LYS A 5 14.49 14.16 -0.93
C LYS A 5 13.75 14.68 0.31
N PHE A 6 14.45 15.44 1.14
CA PHE A 6 13.94 15.97 2.41
C PHE A 6 14.53 17.35 2.70
N ASP A 7 13.68 18.37 2.89
CA ASP A 7 14.09 19.72 3.29
C ASP A 7 13.95 19.90 4.81
N ARG A 8 15.09 19.98 5.50
CA ARG A 8 15.14 20.19 6.95
C ARG A 8 14.59 21.55 7.38
N LYS A 9 14.83 22.62 6.62
CA LYS A 9 14.35 23.96 6.97
C LYS A 9 12.83 24.02 6.85
N LEU A 10 12.29 23.47 5.77
CA LEU A 10 10.84 23.34 5.57
C LEU A 10 10.19 22.51 6.69
N CYS A 11 10.78 21.36 7.04
CA CYS A 11 10.28 20.53 8.13
C CYS A 11 10.31 21.27 9.49
N SER A 12 11.42 21.93 9.81
CA SER A 12 11.57 22.67 11.07
C SER A 12 10.59 23.83 11.19
N GLY A 13 10.28 24.52 10.08
CA GLY A 13 9.30 25.60 10.03
C GLY A 13 7.82 25.17 10.08
N CYS A 14 7.51 23.88 9.96
CA CYS A 14 6.12 23.39 10.02
C CYS A 14 5.52 23.60 11.42
N GLU A 15 4.49 24.45 11.51
CA GLU A 15 3.84 24.82 12.76
C GLU A 15 2.82 23.79 13.26
N THR A 16 2.12 23.12 12.35
CA THR A 16 1.01 22.21 12.70
C THR A 16 1.46 20.82 13.11
N VAL A 17 2.59 20.36 12.54
CA VAL A 17 3.18 19.03 12.81
C VAL A 17 2.16 17.90 12.60
N ASP A 18 1.32 18.03 11.57
CA ASP A 18 0.27 17.06 11.24
C ASP A 18 0.81 15.63 11.13
N CYS A 19 2.06 15.48 10.66
CA CYS A 19 2.76 14.20 10.56
C CYS A 19 2.86 13.44 11.90
N LEU A 20 2.86 14.13 13.04
CA LEU A 20 2.87 13.52 14.38
C LEU A 20 1.58 13.76 15.14
N MET A 21 1.00 14.96 15.05
CA MET A 21 -0.22 15.32 15.78
C MET A 21 -1.45 14.52 15.33
N LYS A 22 -1.49 14.07 14.06
CA LYS A 22 -2.54 13.19 13.55
C LYS A 22 -2.19 11.70 13.68
N CYS A 23 -1.09 11.35 14.35
CA CYS A 23 -0.70 9.95 14.52
C CYS A 23 -1.74 9.20 15.38
N GLN A 24 -2.28 8.10 14.85
CA GLN A 24 -3.27 7.28 15.56
C GLN A 24 -2.63 6.33 16.59
N TYR A 25 -1.30 6.17 16.56
CA TYR A 25 -0.57 5.16 17.34
C TYR A 25 0.36 5.75 18.39
N ILE A 26 0.66 7.05 18.29
CA ILE A 26 1.53 7.76 19.24
C ILE A 26 0.75 8.99 19.71
N LYS A 27 0.56 9.11 21.01
CA LYS A 27 -0.09 10.27 21.62
C LYS A 27 0.96 11.30 22.02
N PHE A 28 0.75 12.55 21.60
CA PHE A 28 1.55 13.70 22.01
C PHE A 28 0.72 14.58 22.93
N THR A 29 1.36 15.16 23.93
CA THR A 29 0.69 16.00 24.94
C THR A 29 0.37 17.40 24.43
N SER A 30 1.16 17.88 23.48
CA SER A 30 0.98 19.19 22.84
C SER A 30 1.68 19.23 21.47
N ILE A 31 1.42 20.29 20.71
CA ILE A 31 2.17 20.57 19.48
C ILE A 31 3.67 20.75 19.77
N ASP A 32 4.03 21.35 20.90
CA ASP A 32 5.45 21.58 21.25
C ASP A 32 6.19 20.28 21.58
N ASP A 33 5.52 19.33 22.23
CA ASP A 33 6.01 17.96 22.46
C ASP A 33 6.27 17.25 21.12
N ALA A 34 5.30 17.29 20.20
CA ALA A 34 5.47 16.75 18.85
C ALA A 34 6.59 17.47 18.06
N LYS A 35 6.70 18.80 18.17
CA LYS A 35 7.78 19.58 17.54
C LYS A 35 9.15 19.15 18.07
N ALA A 36 9.29 18.95 19.37
CA ALA A 36 10.55 18.51 19.97
C ALA A 36 10.99 17.16 19.41
N GLU A 37 10.07 16.18 19.33
CA GLU A 37 10.38 14.87 18.75
C GLU A 37 10.68 14.93 17.25
N LYS A 38 9.93 15.73 16.48
CA LYS A 38 10.22 16.01 15.06
C LYS A 38 11.63 16.57 14.87
N LEU A 39 12.03 17.56 15.68
CA LEU A 39 13.33 18.21 15.56
C LEU A 39 14.48 17.26 15.90
N LYS A 40 14.32 16.37 16.89
CA LYS A 40 15.27 15.29 17.16
C LYS A 40 15.46 14.39 15.95
N ILE A 41 14.36 13.96 15.29
CA ILE A 41 14.43 13.15 14.06
C ILE A 41 15.17 13.91 12.95
N ASN A 42 14.85 15.20 12.72
CA ASN A 42 15.51 16.03 11.71
C ASN A 42 17.03 16.17 11.96
N ALA A 43 17.44 16.21 13.23
CA ALA A 43 18.84 16.30 13.65
C ALA A 43 19.57 14.95 13.63
N GLY A 44 18.84 13.83 13.46
CA GLY A 44 19.40 12.48 13.59
C GLY A 44 19.64 12.04 15.03
N GLU A 45 18.99 12.70 15.98
CA GLU A 45 19.02 12.37 17.41
C GLU A 45 18.02 11.27 17.74
N THR A 46 18.08 10.75 18.97
CA THR A 46 17.14 9.73 19.44
C THR A 46 15.80 10.37 19.75
N SER A 47 14.73 9.82 19.17
CA SER A 47 13.34 10.23 19.41
C SER A 47 12.51 9.01 19.82
N ARG A 48 11.52 9.20 20.70
CA ARG A 48 10.58 8.14 21.09
C ARG A 48 9.82 7.57 19.89
N VAL A 49 9.57 8.42 18.89
CA VAL A 49 8.85 8.07 17.66
C VAL A 49 9.56 6.95 16.89
N LEU A 50 10.89 6.89 16.94
CA LEU A 50 11.67 5.85 16.27
C LEU A 50 11.36 4.45 16.81
N ASN A 51 10.99 4.34 18.09
CA ASN A 51 10.66 3.06 18.73
C ASN A 51 9.16 2.78 18.70
N GLU A 52 8.33 3.81 18.85
CA GLU A 52 6.88 3.64 19.00
C GLU A 52 6.14 3.52 17.66
N CYS A 53 6.71 4.02 16.56
CA CYS A 53 6.03 4.06 15.26
C CYS A 53 5.60 2.67 14.77
N LEU A 54 4.31 2.55 14.43
CA LEU A 54 3.76 1.33 13.80
C LEU A 54 4.21 1.13 12.36
N THR A 55 4.79 2.15 11.72
CA THR A 55 5.16 2.18 10.29
C THR A 55 3.98 2.19 9.30
N CYS A 56 2.89 2.87 9.63
CA CYS A 56 1.64 2.86 8.84
C CYS A 56 1.60 3.82 7.62
N TYR A 57 2.71 4.50 7.28
CA TYR A 57 2.79 5.52 6.22
C TYR A 57 2.00 6.82 6.45
N ALA A 58 1.17 6.92 7.50
CA ALA A 58 0.23 8.03 7.63
C ALA A 58 0.86 9.42 7.68
N CYS A 59 2.04 9.54 8.30
CA CYS A 59 2.75 10.82 8.32
C CYS A 59 3.22 11.29 6.94
N GLN A 60 3.32 10.39 5.96
CA GLN A 60 3.60 10.73 4.55
C GLN A 60 2.42 11.47 3.91
N GLU A 61 1.20 10.99 4.14
CA GLU A 61 -0.05 11.60 3.66
C GLU A 61 -0.36 12.91 4.38
N TYR A 62 -0.14 12.95 5.71
CA TYR A 62 -0.47 14.11 6.54
C TYR A 62 0.47 15.29 6.37
N CYS A 63 1.64 15.11 5.74
CA CYS A 63 2.60 16.20 5.60
C CYS A 63 2.06 17.27 4.63
N PRO A 64 1.74 18.50 5.10
CA PRO A 64 1.16 19.52 4.23
C PRO A 64 2.13 20.03 3.15
N TYR A 65 3.41 19.69 3.29
CA TYR A 65 4.48 20.10 2.39
C TYR A 65 5.01 18.98 1.51
N GLY A 66 4.46 17.76 1.59
CA GLY A 66 4.97 16.61 0.82
C GLY A 66 6.44 16.29 1.07
N ASN A 67 6.94 16.58 2.27
CA ASN A 67 8.38 16.61 2.58
C ASN A 67 8.93 15.27 3.09
N ASN A 68 8.36 14.14 2.68
CA ASN A 68 8.87 12.79 2.95
C ASN A 68 9.21 12.45 4.43
N PRO A 69 8.40 12.86 5.44
CA PRO A 69 8.76 12.64 6.84
C PRO A 69 8.79 11.15 7.23
N PHE A 70 7.96 10.32 6.59
CA PHE A 70 7.95 8.89 6.86
C PHE A 70 9.26 8.23 6.40
N TYR A 71 9.71 8.53 5.18
CA TYR A 71 10.93 7.94 4.65
C TYR A 71 12.16 8.39 5.47
N LEU A 72 12.20 9.64 5.95
CA LEU A 72 13.22 10.09 6.89
C LEU A 72 13.19 9.30 8.20
N LEU A 73 12.01 9.05 8.77
CA LEU A 73 11.86 8.25 9.99
C LEU A 73 12.48 6.86 9.82
N VAL A 74 12.15 6.18 8.71
CA VAL A 74 12.69 4.84 8.39
C VAL A 74 14.21 4.88 8.22
N GLU A 75 14.76 5.95 7.61
CA GLU A 75 16.21 6.15 7.48
C GLU A 75 16.89 6.32 8.85
N MET A 76 16.25 7.03 9.79
CA MET A 76 16.77 7.21 11.14
C MET A 76 16.69 5.94 11.97
N GLN A 77 15.59 5.17 11.84
CA GLN A 77 15.47 3.84 12.43
C GLN A 77 16.60 2.93 11.95
N GLU A 78 16.84 2.87 10.64
CA GLU A 78 17.89 2.04 10.05
C GLU A 78 19.29 2.45 10.51
N LYS A 79 19.63 3.75 10.44
CA LYS A 79 20.95 4.27 10.85
C LYS A 79 21.27 4.01 12.32
N LYS A 80 20.25 3.94 13.19
CA LYS A 80 20.41 3.68 14.62
C LYS A 80 20.25 2.21 14.99
N GLY A 81 19.95 1.34 14.03
CA GLY A 81 19.68 -0.08 14.31
C GLY A 81 18.39 -0.32 15.10
N ILE A 82 17.44 0.61 15.08
CA ILE A 82 16.13 0.48 15.72
C ILE A 82 15.24 -0.30 14.74
N LEU A 83 15.12 -1.61 14.96
CA LEU A 83 14.31 -2.47 14.10
C LEU A 83 12.87 -2.58 14.64
N PRO A 84 11.85 -2.28 13.82
CA PRO A 84 10.45 -2.45 14.22
C PRO A 84 10.07 -3.90 14.52
N ALA A 85 10.80 -4.86 13.94
CA ALA A 85 10.60 -6.30 14.15
C ALA A 85 11.91 -6.97 14.59
N PRO A 86 11.85 -8.14 15.24
CA PRO A 86 13.04 -8.89 15.65
C PRO A 86 14.01 -9.16 14.51
N LYS A 87 15.30 -8.94 14.77
CA LYS A 87 16.37 -9.11 13.77
C LYS A 87 16.32 -10.45 13.00
N PRO A 88 16.11 -11.63 13.64
CA PRO A 88 16.04 -12.89 12.90
C PRO A 88 14.88 -12.95 11.90
N ILE A 89 13.73 -12.35 12.24
CA ILE A 89 12.56 -12.28 11.34
C ILE A 89 12.91 -11.40 10.13
N VAL A 90 13.54 -10.24 10.37
CA VAL A 90 13.96 -9.33 9.30
C VAL A 90 14.95 -10.00 8.36
N GLU A 91 15.98 -10.65 8.89
CA GLU A 91 17.01 -11.34 8.10
C GLU A 91 16.43 -12.49 7.26
N GLU A 92 15.52 -13.28 7.86
CA GLU A 92 14.86 -14.36 7.15
C GLU A 92 13.99 -13.86 6.00
N GLN A 93 13.17 -12.84 6.25
CA GLN A 93 12.33 -12.24 5.22
C GLN A 93 13.19 -11.66 4.09
N LEU A 94 14.28 -10.95 4.40
CA LEU A 94 15.21 -10.39 3.42
C LEU A 94 15.80 -11.46 2.50
N ARG A 95 16.09 -12.65 3.05
CA ARG A 95 16.60 -13.83 2.34
C ARG A 95 15.52 -14.51 1.49
N MET A 96 14.32 -14.68 2.04
CA MET A 96 13.19 -15.31 1.35
C MET A 96 12.73 -14.47 0.15
N MET A 97 12.61 -13.16 0.34
CA MET A 97 12.08 -12.22 -0.65
C MET A 97 13.14 -11.65 -1.61
N ARG A 98 14.40 -12.11 -1.52
CA ARG A 98 15.45 -11.68 -2.46
C ARG A 98 15.11 -12.08 -3.91
N PRO A 99 15.58 -11.30 -4.90
CA PRO A 99 15.53 -11.69 -6.31
C PRO A 99 16.16 -13.07 -6.50
N LYS A 100 15.53 -13.93 -7.29
CA LYS A 100 15.96 -15.32 -7.49
C LYS A 100 16.84 -15.49 -8.73
N GLY A 101 16.82 -14.51 -9.64
CA GLY A 101 17.52 -14.58 -10.92
C GLY A 101 16.98 -15.69 -11.83
N ARG A 102 15.70 -16.06 -11.67
CA ARG A 102 15.04 -17.13 -12.45
C ARG A 102 14.08 -16.59 -13.51
N ILE A 103 14.00 -15.27 -13.64
CA ILE A 103 13.19 -14.59 -14.64
C ILE A 103 13.68 -14.91 -16.06
N THR A 104 12.75 -15.20 -16.95
CA THR A 104 13.00 -15.46 -18.37
C THR A 104 12.22 -14.47 -19.23
N ALA A 105 12.83 -14.06 -20.34
CA ALA A 105 12.24 -13.03 -21.20
C ALA A 105 10.97 -13.58 -21.84
N ARG A 106 9.90 -12.78 -21.82
CA ARG A 106 8.62 -13.19 -22.37
C ARG A 106 7.95 -12.00 -23.02
N LYS A 107 7.59 -12.15 -24.29
CA LYS A 107 6.76 -11.17 -24.99
C LYS A 107 5.37 -11.12 -24.34
N VAL A 108 4.88 -9.92 -24.09
CA VAL A 108 3.59 -9.65 -23.47
C VAL A 108 2.74 -8.74 -24.36
N SER A 109 1.44 -8.77 -24.16
CA SER A 109 0.45 -7.89 -24.81
C SER A 109 -0.21 -7.00 -23.77
N SER A 110 -0.60 -5.79 -24.19
CA SER A 110 -1.43 -4.91 -23.37
C SER A 110 -2.83 -5.53 -23.21
N PRO A 111 -3.48 -5.41 -22.04
CA PRO A 111 -2.95 -4.80 -20.81
C PRO A 111 -1.94 -5.69 -20.07
N VAL A 112 -0.89 -5.11 -19.49
CA VAL A 112 0.08 -5.85 -18.65
C VAL A 112 -0.21 -5.60 -17.18
N VAL A 113 -0.53 -6.66 -16.44
CA VAL A 113 -0.81 -6.62 -14.99
C VAL A 113 0.39 -7.19 -14.23
N ASN A 114 0.98 -6.35 -13.37
CA ASN A 114 2.05 -6.74 -12.46
C ASN A 114 1.47 -7.17 -11.10
N MET A 115 1.57 -8.47 -10.82
CA MET A 115 1.15 -9.09 -9.56
C MET A 115 2.26 -9.08 -8.51
N CYS A 116 3.43 -8.52 -8.80
CA CYS A 116 4.53 -8.41 -7.85
C CYS A 116 4.89 -9.78 -7.27
N ALA A 117 5.06 -9.88 -5.95
CA ALA A 117 5.32 -11.13 -5.24
C ALA A 117 4.05 -11.92 -4.87
N PHE A 118 2.92 -11.70 -5.56
CA PHE A 118 1.65 -12.40 -5.34
C PHE A 118 1.23 -13.32 -6.51
N PRO A 119 2.06 -14.30 -6.94
CA PRO A 119 1.72 -15.17 -8.06
C PRO A 119 0.47 -16.01 -7.80
N MET A 120 0.18 -16.33 -6.53
CA MET A 120 -1.00 -17.10 -6.12
C MET A 120 -2.33 -16.41 -6.46
N LEU A 121 -2.32 -15.09 -6.69
CA LEU A 121 -3.52 -14.31 -7.03
C LEU A 121 -3.67 -14.06 -8.53
N SER A 122 -2.84 -14.68 -9.36
CA SER A 122 -2.94 -14.49 -10.82
C SER A 122 -4.30 -14.90 -11.37
N GLY A 123 -5.02 -15.80 -10.67
CA GLY A 123 -6.38 -16.20 -11.00
C GLY A 123 -7.43 -15.08 -10.83
N ASN A 124 -7.14 -14.02 -10.07
CA ASN A 124 -8.01 -12.85 -9.94
C ASN A 124 -7.94 -11.92 -11.17
N VAL A 125 -6.89 -12.05 -12.00
CA VAL A 125 -6.79 -11.36 -13.29
C VAL A 125 -7.54 -12.17 -14.34
N ARG A 126 -8.87 -12.08 -14.31
CA ARG A 126 -9.77 -12.89 -15.14
C ARG A 126 -10.92 -12.08 -15.72
N GLY A 127 -11.68 -12.75 -16.58
CA GLY A 127 -12.97 -12.24 -17.05
C GLY A 127 -12.84 -11.05 -18.00
N LYS A 128 -13.96 -10.39 -18.26
CA LYS A 128 -14.00 -9.25 -19.19
C LYS A 128 -13.30 -8.01 -18.67
N LEU A 129 -13.16 -7.90 -17.34
CA LEU A 129 -12.37 -6.85 -16.70
C LEU A 129 -10.91 -6.87 -17.15
N PHE A 130 -10.31 -8.05 -17.32
CA PHE A 130 -8.91 -8.22 -17.72
C PHE A 130 -8.74 -9.00 -19.02
N GLU A 131 -9.69 -8.86 -19.95
CA GLU A 131 -9.67 -9.59 -21.21
C GLU A 131 -8.38 -9.33 -22.00
N GLY A 132 -7.68 -10.40 -22.37
CA GLY A 132 -6.41 -10.32 -23.11
C GLY A 132 -5.20 -9.88 -22.28
N ALA A 133 -5.34 -9.75 -20.95
CA ALA A 133 -4.26 -9.28 -20.10
C ALA A 133 -3.08 -10.26 -20.05
N SER A 134 -1.86 -9.72 -20.15
CA SER A 134 -0.64 -10.42 -19.79
C SER A 134 -0.33 -10.24 -18.31
N VAL A 135 -0.14 -11.35 -17.59
CA VAL A 135 0.15 -11.32 -16.14
C VAL A 135 1.64 -11.59 -15.88
N ILE A 136 2.33 -10.67 -15.22
CA ILE A 136 3.73 -10.82 -14.78
C ILE A 136 3.79 -10.88 -13.25
N SER A 137 4.69 -11.70 -12.71
CA SER A 137 4.82 -11.90 -11.26
C SER A 137 6.17 -12.52 -10.91
N GLY A 138 6.58 -12.42 -9.65
CA GLY A 138 7.74 -13.11 -9.08
C GLY A 138 8.62 -12.20 -8.24
N ASN A 139 9.50 -12.82 -7.43
CA ASN A 139 10.42 -12.09 -6.55
C ASN A 139 11.43 -11.22 -7.31
N ASP A 140 11.71 -11.56 -8.57
CA ASP A 140 12.55 -10.75 -9.46
C ASP A 140 11.85 -9.44 -9.93
N LEU A 141 10.55 -9.30 -9.63
CA LEU A 141 9.73 -8.12 -9.91
C LEU A 141 9.19 -7.48 -8.62
N PHE A 142 9.65 -7.94 -7.45
CA PHE A 142 9.09 -7.52 -6.17
C PHE A 142 9.29 -6.02 -5.94
N CYS A 143 8.23 -5.28 -5.64
CA CYS A 143 8.31 -3.82 -5.48
C CYS A 143 9.12 -3.36 -4.25
N ASN A 144 9.47 -4.27 -3.34
CA ASN A 144 10.32 -4.05 -2.17
C ASN A 144 9.79 -3.02 -1.14
N ILE A 145 8.61 -2.43 -1.31
CA ILE A 145 8.12 -1.38 -0.41
C ILE A 145 7.85 -1.85 1.01
N MET A 146 7.53 -3.14 1.21
CA MET A 146 7.28 -3.70 2.54
C MET A 146 8.45 -3.47 3.51
N TRP A 147 9.67 -3.28 3.00
CA TRP A 147 10.87 -3.00 3.79
C TRP A 147 10.81 -1.68 4.57
N LEU A 148 9.90 -0.79 4.21
CA LEU A 148 9.57 0.37 5.01
C LEU A 148 9.02 -0.01 6.39
N HIS A 149 8.32 -1.14 6.51
CA HIS A 149 7.83 -1.66 7.81
C HIS A 149 8.95 -2.23 8.69
N PHE A 150 10.16 -2.43 8.15
CA PHE A 150 11.26 -3.13 8.79
C PHE A 150 12.52 -2.27 8.97
N ALA A 151 12.42 -0.95 8.79
CA ALA A 151 13.58 -0.04 8.85
C ALA A 151 14.68 -0.42 7.85
N LYS A 152 14.30 -0.64 6.59
CA LYS A 152 15.21 -1.09 5.51
C LYS A 152 15.09 -0.25 4.23
N ASN A 153 15.28 1.06 4.35
CA ASN A 153 15.39 1.95 3.18
C ASN A 153 16.58 1.57 2.28
N SER A 154 17.68 1.10 2.86
CA SER A 154 18.86 0.64 2.10
C SER A 154 18.49 -0.47 1.11
N THR A 155 17.69 -1.44 1.54
CA THR A 155 17.24 -2.55 0.70
C THR A 155 16.36 -2.08 -0.46
N ILE A 156 15.49 -1.09 -0.21
CA ILE A 156 14.66 -0.49 -1.27
C ILE A 156 15.55 0.20 -2.30
N ARG A 157 16.47 1.06 -1.84
CA ARG A 157 17.42 1.78 -2.70
C ARG A 157 18.30 0.85 -3.52
N GLU A 158 18.70 -0.28 -2.95
CA GLU A 158 19.48 -1.31 -3.63
C GLU A 158 18.66 -2.08 -4.68
N ARG A 159 17.49 -2.58 -4.30
CA ARG A 159 16.77 -3.58 -5.11
C ARG A 159 15.86 -2.96 -6.15
N VAL A 160 15.15 -1.87 -5.84
CA VAL A 160 14.12 -1.31 -6.76
C VAL A 160 14.67 -0.99 -8.16
N PRO A 161 15.87 -0.38 -8.32
CA PRO A 161 16.45 -0.18 -9.65
C PRO A 161 16.62 -1.48 -10.45
N GLN A 162 17.07 -2.55 -9.81
CA GLN A 162 17.19 -3.87 -10.45
C GLN A 162 15.82 -4.43 -10.83
N MET A 163 14.78 -4.22 -10.02
CA MET A 163 13.43 -4.72 -10.33
C MET A 163 12.84 -3.97 -11.53
N ILE A 164 13.08 -2.65 -11.62
CA ILE A 164 12.70 -1.84 -12.77
C ILE A 164 13.41 -2.32 -14.04
N GLU A 165 14.72 -2.56 -13.96
CA GLU A 165 15.50 -3.10 -15.07
C GLU A 165 14.96 -4.47 -15.51
N ASN A 166 14.63 -5.34 -14.55
CA ASN A 166 14.02 -6.63 -14.85
C ASN A 166 12.67 -6.49 -15.58
N ILE A 167 11.80 -5.59 -15.11
CA ILE A 167 10.50 -5.34 -15.77
C ILE A 167 10.70 -4.87 -17.22
N MET A 168 11.62 -3.93 -17.43
CA MET A 168 11.90 -3.40 -18.76
C MET A 168 12.49 -4.44 -19.69
N SER A 169 13.57 -5.08 -19.28
CA SER A 169 14.37 -5.96 -20.14
C SER A 169 13.70 -7.31 -20.40
N PHE A 170 12.90 -7.83 -19.48
CA PHE A 170 12.27 -9.15 -19.65
C PHE A 170 10.83 -9.09 -20.18
N TYR A 171 10.15 -7.94 -20.06
CA TYR A 171 8.74 -7.84 -20.44
C TYR A 171 8.41 -6.63 -21.31
N LEU A 172 8.73 -5.40 -20.89
CA LEU A 172 8.12 -4.21 -21.51
C LEU A 172 8.81 -3.76 -22.80
N LYS A 173 10.14 -3.66 -22.83
CA LYS A 173 10.91 -3.02 -23.91
C LYS A 173 10.68 -3.69 -25.26
N ASP A 174 10.92 -4.99 -25.37
CA ASP A 174 10.80 -5.73 -26.63
C ASP A 174 9.34 -6.03 -27.00
N SER A 175 8.41 -5.83 -26.06
CA SER A 175 6.97 -5.92 -26.31
C SER A 175 6.36 -4.59 -26.75
N GLY A 176 7.12 -3.48 -26.72
CA GLY A 176 6.62 -2.14 -27.03
C GLY A 176 5.53 -1.66 -26.06
N ILE A 177 5.61 -2.06 -24.78
CA ILE A 177 4.64 -1.69 -23.75
C ILE A 177 5.18 -0.51 -22.94
N GLU A 178 4.37 0.54 -22.81
CA GLU A 178 4.72 1.75 -22.05
C GLU A 178 3.93 1.88 -20.74
N GLU A 179 2.74 1.27 -20.64
CA GLU A 179 1.91 1.28 -19.42
C GLU A 179 1.92 -0.08 -18.72
N MET A 180 2.04 -0.08 -17.40
CA MET A 180 1.97 -1.29 -16.58
C MET A 180 1.00 -1.09 -15.42
N ILE A 181 0.02 -1.99 -15.31
CA ILE A 181 -0.97 -1.97 -14.24
C ILE A 181 -0.33 -2.56 -12.98
N CYS A 182 -0.35 -1.79 -11.91
CA CYS A 182 0.01 -2.22 -10.57
C CYS A 182 -1.23 -2.81 -9.89
N PHE A 183 -1.27 -4.14 -9.73
CA PHE A 183 -2.42 -4.80 -9.10
C PHE A 183 -2.63 -4.40 -7.63
N HIS A 184 -1.56 -3.98 -6.95
CA HIS A 184 -1.56 -3.62 -5.54
C HIS A 184 -1.03 -2.19 -5.32
N ASP A 185 -1.63 -1.46 -4.36
CA ASP A 185 -1.24 -0.09 -3.95
C ASP A 185 0.27 0.03 -3.73
N GLU A 186 0.90 -0.97 -3.11
CA GLU A 186 2.33 -0.97 -2.81
C GLU A 186 3.21 -0.86 -4.05
N CYS A 187 2.84 -1.55 -5.14
CA CYS A 187 3.61 -1.47 -6.38
C CYS A 187 3.48 -0.08 -6.98
N TYR A 188 2.28 0.48 -6.99
CA TYR A 188 2.04 1.83 -7.46
C TYR A 188 2.81 2.85 -6.61
N GLY A 189 2.75 2.72 -5.27
CA GLY A 189 3.49 3.55 -4.32
C GLY A 189 5.01 3.46 -4.48
N THR A 190 5.56 2.27 -4.81
CA THR A 190 6.98 2.12 -5.13
C THR A 190 7.37 2.98 -6.33
N TYR A 191 6.63 2.85 -7.43
CA TYR A 191 7.00 3.47 -8.71
C TYR A 191 6.58 4.95 -8.82
N THR A 192 5.84 5.46 -7.85
CA THR A 192 5.43 6.88 -7.80
C THR A 192 6.08 7.58 -6.60
N SER A 193 5.58 7.33 -5.40
CA SER A 193 6.01 8.02 -4.18
C SER A 193 7.46 7.69 -3.76
N VAL A 194 7.79 6.40 -3.63
CA VAL A 194 9.12 5.99 -3.15
C VAL A 194 10.20 6.30 -4.19
N ALA A 195 9.93 6.02 -5.46
CA ALA A 195 10.84 6.33 -6.55
C ALA A 195 11.15 7.83 -6.61
N GLU A 196 10.13 8.69 -6.52
CA GLU A 196 10.36 10.15 -6.45
C GLU A 196 11.20 10.54 -5.22
N ALA A 197 10.85 10.03 -4.04
CA ALA A 197 11.54 10.37 -2.80
C ALA A 197 13.02 9.96 -2.82
N PHE A 198 13.37 8.89 -3.53
CA PHE A 198 14.73 8.34 -3.62
C PHE A 198 15.44 8.70 -4.95
N GLY A 199 14.83 9.49 -5.82
CA GLY A 199 15.41 9.85 -7.12
C GLY A 199 15.61 8.66 -8.07
N ILE A 200 14.80 7.60 -7.94
CA ILE A 200 14.83 6.42 -8.80
C ILE A 200 14.01 6.70 -10.05
N GLN A 201 14.58 6.41 -11.22
CA GLN A 201 13.90 6.60 -12.50
C GLN A 201 12.98 5.41 -12.81
N VAL A 202 11.75 5.71 -13.24
CA VAL A 202 10.75 4.72 -13.66
C VAL A 202 10.46 4.93 -15.15
N PRO A 203 11.00 4.10 -16.06
CA PRO A 203 10.95 4.29 -17.52
C PRO A 203 9.66 3.74 -18.17
N PHE A 204 8.60 3.60 -17.38
CA PHE A 204 7.27 3.18 -17.83
C PHE A 204 6.23 3.96 -17.03
N LYS A 205 4.98 3.99 -17.50
CA LYS A 205 3.87 4.61 -16.78
C LYS A 205 3.21 3.59 -15.84
N PRO A 206 3.40 3.69 -14.51
CA PRO A 206 2.63 2.88 -13.58
C PRO A 206 1.16 3.32 -13.60
N VAL A 207 0.24 2.37 -13.72
CA VAL A 207 -1.21 2.59 -13.68
C VAL A 207 -1.76 1.94 -12.42
N HIS A 208 -2.48 2.69 -11.58
CA HIS A 208 -3.12 2.11 -10.41
C HIS A 208 -4.25 1.16 -10.83
N LEU A 209 -4.49 0.07 -10.10
CA LEU A 209 -5.56 -0.88 -10.41
C LEU A 209 -6.91 -0.18 -10.56
N PHE A 210 -7.22 0.77 -9.67
CA PHE A 210 -8.48 1.51 -9.73
C PHE A 210 -8.61 2.36 -11.01
N ASP A 211 -7.54 3.02 -11.47
CA ASP A 211 -7.59 3.79 -12.72
C ASP A 211 -7.87 2.88 -13.92
N TYR A 212 -7.29 1.68 -13.93
CA TYR A 212 -7.56 0.69 -14.95
C TYR A 212 -9.01 0.20 -14.89
N ILE A 213 -9.49 -0.21 -13.71
CA ILE A 213 -10.87 -0.68 -13.51
C ILE A 213 -11.87 0.40 -13.92
N ASN A 214 -11.65 1.65 -13.48
CA ASN A 214 -12.57 2.76 -13.75
C ASN A 214 -12.72 3.01 -15.26
N ARG A 215 -11.59 3.06 -16.00
CA ARG A 215 -11.59 3.18 -17.47
C ARG A 215 -12.23 1.98 -18.16
N ARG A 216 -11.99 0.76 -17.64
CA ARG A 216 -12.54 -0.46 -18.21
C ARG A 216 -14.05 -0.57 -18.00
N LEU A 217 -14.57 -0.10 -16.87
CA LEU A 217 -16.00 -0.04 -16.60
C LEU A 217 -16.75 0.90 -17.55
N ASP A 218 -16.12 1.98 -18.02
CA ASP A 218 -16.73 2.84 -19.04
C ASP A 218 -17.01 2.06 -20.34
N GLN A 219 -16.06 1.20 -20.72
CA GLN A 219 -16.16 0.35 -21.92
C GLN A 219 -17.11 -0.84 -21.75
N LEU A 220 -17.41 -1.22 -20.51
CA LEU A 220 -18.25 -2.37 -20.16
C LEU A 220 -19.59 -1.94 -19.54
N SER A 221 -19.95 -0.65 -19.68
CA SER A 221 -21.09 -0.04 -19.00
C SER A 221 -22.42 -0.73 -19.29
N ASP A 222 -22.59 -1.28 -20.49
CA ASP A 222 -23.75 -2.06 -20.93
C ASP A 222 -23.87 -3.43 -20.25
N ARG A 223 -22.77 -3.94 -19.67
CA ARG A 223 -22.72 -5.24 -18.99
C ARG A 223 -22.91 -5.15 -17.48
N ILE A 224 -22.86 -3.95 -16.92
CA ILE A 224 -22.91 -3.77 -15.47
C ILE A 224 -24.31 -4.14 -14.95
N LYS A 225 -24.33 -5.13 -14.06
CA LYS A 225 -25.43 -5.49 -13.18
C LYS A 225 -25.13 -4.88 -11.81
N PRO A 226 -25.94 -3.90 -11.35
CA PRO A 226 -25.72 -3.27 -10.06
C PRO A 226 -25.64 -4.30 -8.92
N VAL A 227 -24.62 -4.17 -8.08
CA VAL A 227 -24.42 -5.03 -6.91
C VAL A 227 -25.56 -4.82 -5.91
N ASN A 228 -26.02 -3.57 -5.70
CA ASN A 228 -27.07 -3.16 -4.78
C ASN A 228 -26.83 -3.62 -3.32
N GLU A 229 -25.58 -3.57 -2.88
CA GLU A 229 -25.18 -3.99 -1.54
C GLU A 229 -24.35 -2.93 -0.84
N LYS A 230 -24.45 -2.95 0.49
CA LYS A 230 -23.60 -2.16 1.37
C LYS A 230 -22.24 -2.80 1.51
N ILE A 231 -21.20 -2.00 1.39
CA ILE A 231 -19.82 -2.46 1.47
C ILE A 231 -19.05 -1.63 2.49
N ALA A 232 -18.20 -2.30 3.27
CA ALA A 232 -17.23 -1.70 4.15
C ALA A 232 -15.83 -1.87 3.54
N TYR A 233 -15.20 -0.77 3.10
CA TYR A 233 -13.89 -0.84 2.47
C TYR A 233 -12.75 -0.75 3.49
N GLN A 234 -11.89 -1.76 3.55
CA GLN A 234 -10.65 -1.73 4.32
C GLN A 234 -9.55 -1.03 3.52
N ARG A 235 -9.42 0.29 3.69
CA ARG A 235 -8.33 1.07 3.08
C ARG A 235 -6.97 0.60 3.64
N PRO A 236 -6.05 0.09 2.80
CA PRO A 236 -4.76 -0.39 3.28
C PRO A 236 -3.80 0.76 3.58
N CYS A 237 -2.83 0.50 4.45
CA CYS A 237 -1.79 1.49 4.81
C CYS A 237 -1.09 2.07 3.56
N SER A 238 -0.77 1.22 2.58
CA SER A 238 -0.04 1.60 1.36
C SER A 238 -0.79 2.60 0.49
N ASN A 239 -2.12 2.64 0.53
CA ASN A 239 -2.92 3.62 -0.21
C ASN A 239 -2.64 5.07 0.24
N ARG A 240 -2.08 5.28 1.44
CA ARG A 240 -1.65 6.59 1.93
C ARG A 240 -0.51 7.20 1.09
N LEU A 241 0.15 6.40 0.25
CA LEU A 241 1.14 6.88 -0.72
C LEU A 241 0.50 7.35 -2.04
N SER A 242 -0.79 7.09 -2.23
CA SER A 242 -1.58 7.45 -3.40
C SER A 242 -3.03 7.81 -3.03
N PRO A 243 -3.25 8.76 -2.10
CA PRO A 243 -4.56 9.01 -1.50
C PRO A 243 -5.62 9.50 -2.51
N ALA A 244 -5.19 10.12 -3.62
CA ALA A 244 -6.08 10.56 -4.69
C ALA A 244 -6.88 9.41 -5.35
N THR A 245 -6.38 8.17 -5.27
CA THR A 245 -7.06 6.99 -5.82
C THR A 245 -8.34 6.62 -5.05
N ASP A 246 -8.51 7.11 -3.82
CA ASP A 246 -9.71 6.86 -3.00
C ASP A 246 -10.96 7.49 -3.61
N LYS A 247 -10.82 8.60 -4.35
CA LYS A 247 -11.91 9.17 -5.16
C LYS A 247 -12.27 8.29 -6.35
N VAL A 248 -11.27 7.72 -7.02
CA VAL A 248 -11.47 6.81 -8.16
C VAL A 248 -12.20 5.54 -7.68
N LEU A 249 -11.92 5.08 -6.47
CA LEU A 249 -12.64 3.98 -5.85
C LEU A 249 -14.13 4.28 -5.65
N ASP A 250 -14.49 5.50 -5.22
CA ASP A 250 -15.90 5.90 -5.10
C ASP A 250 -16.62 5.93 -6.46
N GLU A 251 -15.91 6.35 -7.53
CA GLU A 251 -16.43 6.29 -8.89
C GLU A 251 -16.68 4.84 -9.33
N ILE A 252 -15.78 3.91 -9.01
CA ILE A 252 -15.96 2.47 -9.27
C ILE A 252 -17.20 1.96 -8.55
N PHE A 253 -17.34 2.23 -7.24
CA PHE A 253 -18.49 1.79 -6.45
C PHE A 253 -19.81 2.38 -6.98
N THR A 254 -19.79 3.65 -7.38
CA THR A 254 -20.95 4.29 -8.03
C THR A 254 -21.33 3.57 -9.33
N LYS A 255 -20.35 3.27 -10.20
CA LYS A 255 -20.59 2.58 -11.49
C LYS A 255 -21.18 1.20 -11.28
N ILE A 256 -20.70 0.44 -10.30
CA ILE A 256 -21.19 -0.93 -10.04
C ILE A 256 -22.41 -0.97 -9.11
N GLY A 257 -22.94 0.17 -8.66
CA GLY A 257 -24.09 0.23 -7.75
C GLY A 257 -23.82 -0.38 -6.37
N ALA A 258 -22.61 -0.22 -5.83
CA ALA A 258 -22.26 -0.60 -4.46
C ALA A 258 -22.24 0.64 -3.55
N GLU A 259 -22.77 0.53 -2.33
CA GLU A 259 -22.81 1.62 -1.36
C GLU A 259 -21.64 1.48 -0.37
N ARG A 260 -20.59 2.30 -0.52
CA ARG A 260 -19.52 2.42 0.50
C ARG A 260 -20.09 3.13 1.72
N VAL A 261 -20.39 2.37 2.77
CA VAL A 261 -21.00 2.90 3.98
C VAL A 261 -20.04 3.82 4.74
N PRO A 262 -20.53 4.90 5.36
CA PRO A 262 -19.73 5.71 6.28
C PRO A 262 -19.27 4.86 7.46
N ARG A 263 -17.99 5.00 7.82
CA ARG A 263 -17.33 4.24 8.87
C ARG A 263 -16.45 5.14 9.72
N GLN A 264 -16.21 4.75 10.97
CA GLN A 264 -15.26 5.46 11.82
C GLN A 264 -13.84 5.28 11.27
N TYR A 265 -13.45 4.05 10.90
CA TYR A 265 -12.08 3.72 10.49
C TYR A 265 -11.95 3.57 8.98
N ASP A 266 -12.25 4.65 8.25
CA ASP A 266 -12.11 4.75 6.79
C ASP A 266 -11.43 6.07 6.40
N ARG A 267 -11.12 6.25 5.11
CA ARG A 267 -10.49 7.45 4.54
C ARG A 267 -9.16 7.77 5.25
N GLU A 268 -8.93 9.01 5.64
CA GLU A 268 -7.75 9.41 6.41
C GLU A 268 -7.65 8.71 7.76
N ASN A 269 -8.78 8.31 8.38
CA ASN A 269 -8.83 7.67 9.69
C ASN A 269 -8.68 6.12 9.63
N ALA A 270 -8.34 5.56 8.48
CA ALA A 270 -8.19 4.12 8.29
C ALA A 270 -7.11 3.51 9.21
N LEU A 271 -7.45 2.40 9.87
CA LEU A 271 -6.55 1.63 10.74
C LEU A 271 -5.79 0.55 9.97
N CYS A 272 -4.64 0.16 10.51
CA CYS A 272 -3.91 -1.03 10.04
C CYS A 272 -4.78 -2.29 10.23
N CYS A 273 -4.68 -3.26 9.31
CA CYS A 273 -5.37 -4.54 9.38
C CYS A 273 -4.86 -5.49 10.49
N GLY A 274 -3.84 -5.09 11.26
CA GLY A 274 -3.22 -5.92 12.31
C GLY A 274 -1.98 -6.72 11.87
N GLY A 275 -1.76 -6.93 10.56
CA GLY A 275 -0.68 -7.81 10.09
C GLY A 275 0.73 -7.28 10.35
N VAL A 276 0.94 -5.97 10.22
CA VAL A 276 2.23 -5.32 10.55
C VAL A 276 2.55 -5.40 12.04
N PRO A 277 1.67 -5.01 12.99
CA PRO A 277 1.96 -5.16 14.41
C PRO A 277 2.20 -6.62 14.82
N ARG A 278 1.53 -7.62 14.22
CA ARG A 278 1.88 -9.04 14.43
C ARG A 278 3.33 -9.34 14.05
N ALA A 279 3.76 -8.90 12.86
CA ALA A 279 5.14 -9.09 12.41
C ALA A 279 6.16 -8.38 13.32
N GLN A 280 5.74 -7.31 14.00
CA GLN A 280 6.53 -6.57 14.98
C GLN A 280 6.44 -7.15 16.41
N GLN A 281 5.76 -8.28 16.61
CA GLN A 281 5.49 -8.89 17.93
C GLN A 281 4.73 -7.96 18.90
N ARG A 282 3.82 -7.15 18.35
CA ARG A 282 2.90 -6.28 19.09
C ARG A 282 1.51 -6.88 19.07
N ASP A 283 1.36 -8.07 19.66
CA ASP A 283 0.14 -8.85 19.55
C ASP A 283 -1.09 -8.15 20.12
N GLU A 284 -1.00 -7.58 21.32
CA GLU A 284 -2.12 -6.83 21.94
C GLU A 284 -2.62 -5.68 21.04
N LEU A 285 -1.69 -4.94 20.42
CA LEU A 285 -2.05 -3.88 19.48
C LEU A 285 -2.69 -4.45 18.21
N ALA A 286 -2.19 -5.57 17.71
CA ALA A 286 -2.77 -6.21 16.54
C ALA A 286 -4.21 -6.70 16.82
N ASP A 287 -4.45 -7.34 17.98
CA ASP A 287 -5.78 -7.76 18.42
C ASP A 287 -6.74 -6.56 18.52
N GLU A 288 -6.31 -5.48 19.19
CA GLU A 288 -7.09 -4.25 19.33
C GLU A 288 -7.49 -3.65 17.97
N LEU A 289 -6.56 -3.64 17.00
CA LEU A 289 -6.81 -3.10 15.67
C LEU A 289 -7.76 -3.98 14.85
N VAL A 290 -7.64 -5.30 14.97
CA VAL A 290 -8.57 -6.24 14.32
C VAL A 290 -9.97 -6.05 14.88
N GLU A 291 -10.13 -6.07 16.21
CA GLU A 291 -11.42 -5.89 16.89
C GLU A 291 -12.10 -4.56 16.51
N LYS A 292 -11.32 -3.46 16.52
CA LYS A 292 -11.82 -2.13 16.13
C LYS A 292 -12.31 -2.07 14.68
N ASN A 293 -11.53 -2.63 13.74
CA ASN A 293 -11.94 -2.67 12.34
C ASN A 293 -13.22 -3.50 12.17
N ILE A 294 -13.27 -4.70 12.73
CA ILE A 294 -14.40 -5.62 12.56
C ILE A 294 -15.67 -5.06 13.21
N SER A 295 -15.58 -4.58 14.44
CA SER A 295 -16.73 -4.00 15.16
C SER A 295 -17.32 -2.79 14.41
N ASP A 296 -16.45 -1.90 13.90
CA ASP A 296 -16.86 -0.77 13.08
C ASP A 296 -17.56 -1.23 11.80
N MET A 297 -16.97 -2.18 11.04
CA MET A 297 -17.57 -2.72 9.82
C MET A 297 -18.94 -3.38 10.08
N VAL A 298 -19.04 -4.24 11.08
CA VAL A 298 -20.28 -4.96 11.44
C VAL A 298 -21.38 -3.97 11.82
N SER A 299 -21.06 -2.93 12.58
CA SER A 299 -22.03 -1.93 13.03
C SER A 299 -22.74 -1.17 11.89
N THR A 300 -22.14 -1.15 10.69
CA THR A 300 -22.70 -0.47 9.52
C THR A 300 -23.76 -1.28 8.77
N GLY A 301 -23.88 -2.59 9.07
CA GLY A 301 -24.72 -3.51 8.31
C GLY A 301 -24.22 -3.76 6.88
N ALA A 302 -22.93 -3.57 6.62
CA ALA A 302 -22.31 -3.96 5.36
C ALA A 302 -22.44 -5.46 5.12
N ARG A 303 -22.63 -5.85 3.86
CA ARG A 303 -22.59 -7.26 3.42
C ARG A 303 -21.17 -7.70 3.09
N TYR A 304 -20.37 -6.81 2.50
CA TYR A 304 -19.01 -7.11 2.06
C TYR A 304 -17.98 -6.33 2.87
N CYS A 305 -16.88 -7.02 3.23
CA CYS A 305 -15.63 -6.37 3.59
C CYS A 305 -14.73 -6.33 2.34
N VAL A 306 -14.51 -5.14 1.79
CA VAL A 306 -13.84 -4.96 0.49
C VAL A 306 -12.38 -4.57 0.69
N PHE A 307 -11.48 -5.23 -0.03
CA PHE A 307 -10.03 -5.03 0.08
C PHE A 307 -9.41 -4.67 -1.28
N ASN A 308 -8.40 -3.80 -1.28
CA ASN A 308 -7.46 -3.66 -2.40
C ASN A 308 -6.13 -4.37 -2.14
N CYS A 309 -5.75 -4.49 -0.87
CA CYS A 309 -4.52 -5.13 -0.45
C CYS A 309 -4.75 -6.61 -0.18
N PRO A 310 -4.12 -7.53 -0.93
CA PRO A 310 -4.28 -8.94 -0.67
C PRO A 310 -3.72 -9.37 0.69
N PHE A 311 -2.69 -8.70 1.18
CA PHE A 311 -2.17 -8.95 2.53
C PHE A 311 -3.18 -8.54 3.61
N CYS A 312 -3.91 -7.43 3.43
CA CYS A 312 -5.00 -7.06 4.34
C CYS A 312 -6.13 -8.08 4.30
N MET A 313 -6.52 -8.57 3.12
CA MET A 313 -7.53 -9.63 3.00
C MET A 313 -7.07 -10.93 3.66
N ALA A 314 -5.81 -11.33 3.47
CA ALA A 314 -5.25 -12.52 4.12
C ALA A 314 -5.17 -12.39 5.65
N THR A 315 -5.06 -11.16 6.17
CA THR A 315 -4.98 -10.88 7.62
C THR A 315 -6.36 -10.79 8.27
N LEU A 316 -7.27 -10.03 7.65
CA LEU A 316 -8.55 -9.64 8.26
C LEU A 316 -9.75 -10.42 7.70
N GLY A 317 -9.57 -11.13 6.58
CA GLY A 317 -10.67 -11.74 5.84
C GLY A 317 -11.35 -12.88 6.61
N GLN A 318 -10.58 -13.71 7.33
CA GLN A 318 -11.18 -14.78 8.13
C GLN A 318 -12.08 -14.20 9.23
N GLU A 319 -11.57 -13.25 10.00
CA GLU A 319 -12.33 -12.59 11.08
C GLU A 319 -13.58 -11.87 10.54
N ALA A 320 -13.45 -11.21 9.38
CA ALA A 320 -14.59 -10.59 8.70
C ALA A 320 -15.67 -11.63 8.35
N ALA A 321 -15.29 -12.79 7.80
CA ALA A 321 -16.21 -13.86 7.45
C ALA A 321 -16.91 -14.47 8.69
N GLU A 322 -16.15 -14.70 9.77
CA GLU A 322 -16.69 -15.23 11.02
C GLU A 322 -17.71 -14.27 11.68
N ASN A 323 -17.59 -12.97 11.41
CA ASN A 323 -18.51 -11.93 11.87
C ASN A 323 -19.58 -11.54 10.82
N GLY A 324 -19.77 -12.34 9.77
CA GLY A 324 -20.88 -12.19 8.82
C GLY A 324 -20.64 -11.22 7.65
N LEU A 325 -19.41 -10.74 7.46
CA LEU A 325 -19.01 -9.93 6.31
C LEU A 325 -18.36 -10.82 5.25
N MET A 326 -18.78 -10.73 3.98
CA MET A 326 -18.13 -11.45 2.88
C MET A 326 -16.81 -10.74 2.47
N PRO A 327 -15.62 -11.33 2.70
CA PRO A 327 -14.36 -10.72 2.29
C PRO A 327 -14.21 -10.80 0.77
N VAL A 328 -13.87 -9.69 0.12
CA VAL A 328 -13.74 -9.65 -1.35
C VAL A 328 -12.71 -8.63 -1.80
N LEU A 329 -11.97 -8.91 -2.88
CA LEU A 329 -11.14 -7.89 -3.53
C LEU A 329 -12.01 -6.93 -4.34
N VAL A 330 -11.59 -5.66 -4.48
CA VAL A 330 -12.28 -4.68 -5.35
C VAL A 330 -12.46 -5.23 -6.77
N SER A 331 -11.43 -5.87 -7.33
CA SER A 331 -11.51 -6.49 -8.67
C SER A 331 -12.57 -7.59 -8.76
N ASP A 332 -12.70 -8.41 -7.72
CA ASP A 332 -13.68 -9.51 -7.70
C ASP A 332 -15.10 -8.99 -7.49
N LEU A 333 -15.29 -7.94 -6.69
CA LEU A 333 -16.58 -7.26 -6.56
C LEU A 333 -17.02 -6.65 -7.91
N VAL A 334 -16.08 -6.12 -8.68
CA VAL A 334 -16.35 -5.64 -10.04
C VAL A 334 -16.72 -6.79 -10.98
N LEU A 335 -16.07 -7.95 -10.88
CA LEU A 335 -16.44 -9.13 -11.66
C LEU A 335 -17.86 -9.62 -11.33
N ILE A 336 -18.25 -9.61 -10.05
CA ILE A 336 -19.64 -9.88 -9.63
C ILE A 336 -20.61 -8.92 -10.33
N ALA A 337 -20.29 -7.63 -10.37
CA ALA A 337 -21.09 -6.63 -11.07
C ALA A 337 -21.13 -6.84 -12.60
N LEU A 338 -20.13 -7.51 -13.18
CA LEU A 338 -20.13 -7.91 -14.60
C LEU A 338 -20.82 -9.26 -14.84
N GLY A 339 -21.30 -9.91 -13.78
CA GLY A 339 -21.98 -11.21 -13.81
C GLY A 339 -21.04 -12.41 -13.97
N GLU A 340 -19.82 -12.34 -13.42
CA GLU A 340 -18.71 -13.30 -13.63
C GLU A 340 -18.09 -13.88 -12.35
#